data_AF-A0A9N6WSJ0-F1
#
_entry.id   AF-A0A9N6WSJ0-F1
#
_cell.length_a   1.000
_cell.length_b   1.000
_cell.length_c   1.000
_cell.angle_alpha   90.00
_cell.angle_beta   90.00
_cell.angle_gamma   90.00
#
_symmetry.space_group_name_H-M   'P 1'
#
loop_
_entity.id
_entity.type
_entity.pdbx_description
1 polymer ?
#
loop_
_entity_poly.entity_id
_entity_poly.type
_entity_poly.pdbx_seq_one_letter_code
_entity_poly.pdbx_strand_id
1 'polypeptide(L)'
;MMFPDTRVLQCANSDTKKEWLDAFDATKKSKLKVNVKEPKSYLVNTENELSNPFGDDDDVEGYHVNNQEPGVPDWLTELTDDLDVYIAQRDFEEAVNLMERSTEFWHSATEAFVSQHRELKAKIESRMQSLTDTLMHELRINPDKSIHGNPRAARRASILLVRLDKATQASDLFLKHRSATLKHSLRQIKTEGAVVLYIQQLCSVFFPFLIETEKEVTRIFCDRIVCYAAFVVWAKLELNRFGNYVKKHVFTPQSTLGVIAKCIGNVRKECLVLMDMGLDMSFALEAEVATSIERCLRESRDKLIDAIKLRALEDKWKPINLASKNGVQRFVDDMKDIGISTIAANIYDEVWVALTSNTVQFTRVYLNFLEDVLQLWSPEFATFIDVVLADVLRAQMVHTDKSLKSGKYDAKFVLKNAVFLGNSVMELAEKRCLDVYGYPSMSLGKLRSECEPLIGKRSQESGFV
;
A
#
# COMPACT_ATOMS: atom_id res chain seq x y z
N MET A 1 4.21 -12.42 -34.56
CA MET A 1 3.57 -13.07 -33.40
C MET A 1 3.74 -12.16 -32.20
N MET A 2 2.67 -11.76 -31.52
CA MET A 2 2.79 -11.16 -30.19
C MET A 2 3.06 -12.29 -29.19
N PHE A 3 4.13 -12.19 -28.41
CA PHE A 3 4.25 -12.97 -27.18
C PHE A 3 3.26 -12.40 -26.16
N PRO A 4 2.58 -13.23 -25.33
CA PRO A 4 1.69 -12.73 -24.31
C PRO A 4 2.48 -12.03 -23.19
N ASP A 5 1.95 -10.92 -22.67
CA ASP A 5 2.52 -10.21 -21.51
C ASP A 5 2.83 -11.18 -20.36
N THR A 6 4.11 -11.30 -19.99
CA THR A 6 4.54 -12.10 -18.84
C THR A 6 4.15 -11.39 -17.54
N ARG A 7 2.90 -11.58 -17.10
CA ARG A 7 2.38 -11.03 -15.84
C ARG A 7 2.92 -11.83 -14.66
N VAL A 8 3.85 -11.24 -13.91
CA VAL A 8 4.34 -11.79 -12.65
C VAL A 8 3.32 -11.50 -11.55
N LEU A 9 2.84 -12.56 -10.88
CA LEU A 9 1.92 -12.47 -9.74
C LEU A 9 2.59 -12.99 -8.48
N GLN A 10 2.31 -12.37 -7.34
CA GLN A 10 2.87 -12.75 -6.04
C GLN A 10 1.79 -12.80 -4.97
N CYS A 11 1.89 -13.79 -4.08
CA CYS A 11 0.93 -14.06 -3.02
C CYS A 11 1.57 -13.82 -1.64
N ALA A 12 0.75 -13.73 -0.59
CA ALA A 12 1.21 -13.35 0.75
C ALA A 12 1.98 -14.46 1.48
N ASN A 13 1.72 -15.73 1.15
CA ASN A 13 2.37 -16.92 1.72
C ASN A 13 2.33 -18.09 0.71
N SER A 14 2.93 -19.23 1.08
CA SER A 14 2.91 -20.47 0.29
C SER A 14 1.50 -20.97 -0.02
N ASP A 15 0.58 -20.75 0.91
CA ASP A 15 -0.71 -21.42 0.93
C ASP A 15 -1.68 -20.70 -0.02
N THR A 16 -1.75 -19.37 0.04
CA THR A 16 -2.43 -18.54 -0.96
C THR A 16 -1.84 -18.71 -2.36
N LYS A 17 -0.51 -18.90 -2.49
CA LYS A 17 0.11 -19.24 -3.78
C LYS A 17 -0.42 -20.58 -4.31
N LYS A 18 -0.56 -21.59 -3.45
CA LYS A 18 -1.10 -22.89 -3.83
C LYS A 18 -2.58 -22.79 -4.25
N GLU A 19 -3.41 -22.13 -3.45
CA GLU A 19 -4.83 -21.89 -3.78
C GLU A 19 -5.01 -21.20 -5.13
N TRP A 20 -4.18 -20.19 -5.42
CA TRP A 20 -4.21 -19.48 -6.71
C TRP A 20 -3.80 -20.40 -7.86
N LEU A 21 -2.73 -21.19 -7.71
CA LEU A 21 -2.30 -22.15 -8.72
C LEU A 21 -3.36 -23.24 -8.97
N ASP A 22 -3.95 -23.79 -7.91
CA ASP A 22 -5.03 -24.78 -8.00
C ASP A 22 -6.27 -24.20 -8.71
N ALA A 23 -6.62 -22.94 -8.45
CA ALA A 23 -7.71 -22.23 -9.13
C ALA A 23 -7.39 -21.94 -10.62
N PHE A 24 -6.16 -21.54 -10.94
CA PHE A 24 -5.72 -21.36 -12.33
C PHE A 24 -5.74 -22.68 -13.10
N ASP A 25 -5.25 -23.77 -12.52
CA ASP A 25 -5.26 -25.09 -13.16
C ASP A 25 -6.68 -25.65 -13.30
N ALA A 26 -7.56 -25.44 -12.32
CA ALA A 26 -8.97 -25.79 -12.45
C ALA A 26 -9.65 -25.02 -13.61
N THR A 27 -9.35 -23.72 -13.74
CA THR A 27 -9.87 -22.85 -14.81
C THR A 27 -9.28 -23.20 -16.18
N LYS A 28 -8.00 -23.59 -16.23
CA LYS A 28 -7.33 -24.07 -17.44
C LYS A 28 -7.93 -25.40 -17.90
N LYS A 29 -8.15 -26.34 -16.97
CA LYS A 29 -8.80 -27.64 -17.22
C LYS A 29 -10.26 -27.46 -17.65
N SER A 30 -11.01 -26.49 -17.10
CA SER A 30 -12.39 -26.23 -17.53
C SER A 30 -12.45 -25.64 -18.94
N LYS A 31 -11.56 -24.69 -19.29
CA LYS A 31 -11.47 -24.16 -20.67
C LYS A 31 -11.01 -25.20 -21.69
N LEU A 32 -10.07 -26.08 -21.34
CA LEU A 32 -9.64 -27.17 -22.23
C LEU A 32 -10.76 -28.19 -22.51
N LYS A 33 -11.62 -28.48 -21.52
CA LYS A 33 -12.77 -29.39 -21.68
C LYS A 33 -13.86 -28.86 -22.63
N VAL A 34 -13.92 -27.56 -22.90
CA VAL A 34 -14.88 -26.96 -23.85
C VAL A 34 -14.46 -27.21 -25.31
N ASN A 35 -13.19 -27.55 -25.58
CA ASN A 35 -12.61 -27.45 -26.92
C ASN A 35 -12.18 -28.80 -27.54
N VAL A 36 -12.79 -29.92 -27.13
CA VAL A 36 -12.51 -31.25 -27.70
C VAL A 36 -13.76 -31.82 -28.37
N LYS A 37 -13.84 -31.62 -29.69
CA LYS A 37 -14.44 -32.60 -30.62
C LYS A 37 -13.31 -33.20 -31.45
N GLU A 38 -13.16 -34.50 -31.32
CA GLU A 38 -12.19 -35.39 -31.95
C GLU A 38 -12.46 -35.66 -33.45
N PRO A 39 -11.62 -36.46 -34.18
CA PRO A 39 -10.19 -36.74 -34.02
C PRO A 39 -9.42 -36.72 -35.38
N LYS A 40 -8.13 -37.08 -35.38
CA LYS A 40 -7.59 -38.11 -36.29
C LYS A 40 -6.27 -38.71 -35.81
N SER A 41 -6.16 -40.03 -35.96
CA SER A 41 -5.01 -40.90 -35.64
C SER A 41 -3.85 -40.75 -36.63
N TYR A 42 -2.65 -41.19 -36.25
CA TYR A 42 -2.01 -42.39 -36.85
C TYR A 42 -1.02 -43.04 -35.87
N LEU A 43 -0.69 -44.31 -36.11
CA LEU A 43 0.05 -45.23 -35.23
C LEU A 43 1.57 -45.17 -35.50
N VAL A 44 2.41 -45.72 -34.60
CA VAL A 44 3.26 -46.92 -34.88
C VAL A 44 4.24 -47.28 -33.72
N ASN A 45 4.42 -48.61 -33.57
CA ASN A 45 5.31 -49.39 -32.69
C ASN A 45 6.75 -49.55 -33.25
N THR A 46 7.82 -49.93 -32.54
CA THR A 46 8.13 -50.18 -31.10
C THR A 46 9.67 -50.17 -30.96
N GLU A 47 10.18 -50.27 -29.72
CA GLU A 47 11.57 -50.59 -29.33
C GLU A 47 12.31 -51.59 -30.27
N ASN A 48 13.62 -51.38 -30.55
CA ASN A 48 14.69 -52.00 -29.76
C ASN A 48 16.11 -51.62 -30.23
N GLU A 49 17.10 -51.90 -29.37
CA GLU A 49 18.54 -51.81 -29.65
C GLU A 49 19.00 -52.79 -30.74
N LEU A 50 20.13 -52.50 -31.39
CA LEU A 50 21.16 -53.50 -31.69
C LEU A 50 22.51 -52.84 -32.05
N SER A 51 23.56 -53.32 -31.40
CA SER A 51 24.96 -53.09 -31.79
C SER A 51 25.30 -53.91 -33.05
N ASN A 52 26.25 -53.43 -33.88
CA ASN A 52 26.92 -54.27 -34.86
C ASN A 52 28.44 -54.07 -34.83
N PRO A 53 29.25 -55.11 -34.57
CA PRO A 53 30.70 -55.06 -34.64
C PRO A 53 31.26 -55.46 -36.03
N PHE A 54 32.53 -55.11 -36.27
CA PHE A 54 33.41 -55.42 -37.42
C PHE A 54 33.33 -54.55 -38.69
N GLY A 55 34.54 -54.31 -39.24
CA GLY A 55 34.84 -53.77 -40.57
C GLY A 55 35.42 -52.33 -40.54
N ASP A 56 36.63 -52.04 -40.99
CA ASP A 56 37.84 -52.86 -41.27
C ASP A 56 39.07 -51.90 -41.16
N ASP A 57 40.29 -52.44 -41.09
CA ASP A 57 41.52 -51.63 -41.13
C ASP A 57 41.74 -50.98 -42.50
N ASP A 58 42.18 -49.72 -42.53
CA ASP A 58 42.87 -49.12 -43.68
C ASP A 58 43.88 -48.07 -43.19
N ASP A 59 45.17 -48.37 -43.36
CA ASP A 59 46.29 -47.49 -43.03
C ASP A 59 46.38 -46.30 -44.01
N VAL A 60 46.45 -45.07 -43.48
CA VAL A 60 46.98 -43.92 -44.25
C VAL A 60 47.93 -43.12 -43.38
N GLU A 61 49.23 -43.31 -43.60
CA GLU A 61 50.29 -42.50 -43.00
C GLU A 61 50.26 -41.04 -43.48
N GLY A 62 50.62 -40.13 -42.56
CA GLY A 62 51.35 -38.91 -42.91
C GLY A 62 50.52 -37.70 -43.33
N TYR A 63 50.36 -36.76 -42.39
CA TYR A 63 51.00 -35.44 -42.48
C TYR A 63 51.09 -34.82 -41.08
N HIS A 64 52.27 -34.91 -40.45
CA HIS A 64 52.59 -34.14 -39.25
C HIS A 64 52.73 -32.65 -39.63
N VAL A 65 51.62 -31.91 -39.61
CA VAL A 65 51.68 -30.45 -39.55
C VAL A 65 51.98 -30.06 -38.12
N ASN A 66 53.16 -29.51 -37.87
CA ASN A 66 53.49 -28.84 -36.62
C ASN A 66 52.64 -27.56 -36.47
N ASN A 67 51.38 -27.72 -36.08
CA ASN A 67 50.67 -26.66 -35.39
C ASN A 67 51.28 -26.57 -33.99
N GLN A 68 52.21 -25.63 -33.82
CA GLN A 68 52.51 -25.13 -32.48
C GLN A 68 51.19 -24.57 -31.93
N GLU A 69 50.64 -25.23 -30.90
CA GLU A 69 49.56 -24.65 -30.11
C GLU A 69 50.03 -23.26 -29.63
N PRO A 70 49.24 -22.19 -29.82
CA PRO A 70 49.58 -20.90 -29.25
C PRO A 70 49.68 -21.09 -27.73
N GLY A 71 50.87 -20.86 -27.17
CA GLY A 71 51.07 -20.93 -25.73
C GLY A 71 50.14 -19.97 -24.99
N VAL A 72 49.94 -20.21 -23.69
CA VAL A 72 49.17 -19.32 -22.80
C VAL A 72 49.66 -17.87 -23.01
N PRO A 73 48.78 -16.93 -23.40
CA PRO A 73 49.18 -15.54 -23.56
C PRO A 73 49.74 -14.97 -22.25
N ASP A 74 50.85 -14.23 -22.30
CA ASP A 74 51.53 -13.73 -21.10
C ASP A 74 50.59 -12.95 -20.17
N TRP A 75 49.72 -12.10 -20.75
CA TRP A 75 48.70 -11.33 -20.02
C TRP A 75 47.71 -12.17 -19.21
N LEU A 76 47.50 -13.44 -19.56
CA LEU A 76 46.62 -14.36 -18.83
C LEU A 76 47.33 -15.03 -17.65
N THR A 77 48.67 -15.09 -17.71
CA THR A 77 49.53 -15.58 -16.62
C THR A 77 49.74 -14.49 -15.58
N GLU A 78 49.96 -13.25 -16.02
CA GLU A 78 50.09 -12.05 -15.17
C GLU A 78 48.75 -11.60 -14.56
N LEU A 79 47.61 -12.01 -15.14
CA LEU A 79 46.26 -11.61 -14.75
C LEU A 79 45.95 -11.79 -13.26
N THR A 80 46.45 -12.85 -12.62
CA THR A 80 46.17 -13.08 -11.18
C THR A 80 46.84 -12.04 -10.29
N ASP A 81 48.03 -11.59 -10.68
CA ASP A 81 48.83 -10.65 -9.90
C ASP A 81 48.32 -9.22 -10.14
N ASP A 82 48.01 -8.88 -11.39
CA ASP A 82 47.32 -7.65 -11.77
C ASP A 82 45.98 -7.50 -11.02
N LEU A 83 45.17 -8.56 -10.96
CA LEU A 83 43.88 -8.50 -10.24
C LEU A 83 44.08 -8.26 -8.74
N ASP A 84 45.05 -8.92 -8.11
CA ASP A 84 45.36 -8.72 -6.70
C ASP A 84 45.86 -7.27 -6.44
N VAL A 85 46.58 -6.66 -7.39
CA VAL A 85 46.96 -5.23 -7.37
C VAL A 85 45.74 -4.31 -7.49
N TYR A 86 44.85 -4.52 -8.48
CA TYR A 86 43.66 -3.69 -8.66
C TYR A 86 42.69 -3.79 -7.45
N ILE A 87 42.53 -4.98 -6.88
CA ILE A 87 41.75 -5.19 -5.64
C ILE A 87 42.37 -4.43 -4.47
N ALA A 88 43.69 -4.49 -4.29
CA ALA A 88 44.40 -3.78 -3.22
C ALA A 88 44.30 -2.26 -3.36
N GLN A 89 44.36 -1.73 -4.59
CA GLN A 89 44.16 -0.31 -4.89
C GLN A 89 42.67 0.11 -4.84
N ARG A 90 41.75 -0.86 -4.74
CA ARG A 90 40.29 -0.68 -4.76
C ARG A 90 39.78 -0.09 -6.09
N ASP A 91 40.54 -0.29 -7.17
CA ASP A 91 40.07 0.02 -8.52
C ASP A 91 39.33 -1.17 -9.13
N PHE A 92 38.13 -1.39 -8.59
CA PHE A 92 37.29 -2.52 -8.96
C PHE A 92 36.77 -2.47 -10.41
N GLU A 93 36.95 -1.36 -11.12
CA GLU A 93 36.43 -1.19 -12.48
C GLU A 93 37.40 -1.82 -13.49
N GLU A 94 38.70 -1.55 -13.37
CA GLU A 94 39.73 -2.26 -14.14
C GLU A 94 39.83 -3.74 -13.74
N ALA A 95 39.63 -4.08 -12.46
CA ALA A 95 39.54 -5.47 -12.03
C ALA A 95 38.39 -6.23 -12.76
N VAL A 96 37.22 -5.60 -12.95
CA VAL A 96 36.10 -6.21 -13.68
C VAL A 96 36.35 -6.22 -15.19
N ASN A 97 36.94 -5.16 -15.77
CA ASN A 97 37.35 -5.14 -17.19
C ASN A 97 38.28 -6.31 -17.52
N LEU A 98 39.28 -6.56 -16.66
CA LEU A 98 40.25 -7.65 -16.79
C LEU A 98 39.58 -9.03 -16.66
N MET A 99 38.63 -9.17 -15.73
CA MET A 99 37.84 -10.40 -15.58
C MET A 99 36.92 -10.68 -16.78
N GLU A 100 36.21 -9.67 -17.31
CA GLU A 100 35.37 -9.82 -18.50
C GLU A 100 36.21 -10.30 -19.69
N ARG A 101 37.33 -9.63 -19.97
CA ARG A 101 38.29 -10.04 -21.01
C ARG A 101 38.80 -11.48 -20.83
N SER A 102 39.03 -11.91 -19.58
CA SER A 102 39.39 -13.30 -19.30
C SER A 102 38.26 -14.27 -19.61
N THR A 103 37.02 -13.95 -19.19
CA THR A 103 35.85 -14.80 -19.49
C THR A 103 35.57 -14.91 -20.98
N GLU A 104 35.66 -13.80 -21.74
CA GLU A 104 35.53 -13.81 -23.20
C GLU A 104 36.58 -14.71 -23.86
N PHE A 105 37.85 -14.60 -23.44
CA PHE A 105 38.92 -15.45 -23.92
C PHE A 105 38.62 -16.94 -23.65
N TRP A 106 38.26 -17.30 -22.42
CA TRP A 106 37.91 -18.68 -22.06
C TRP A 106 36.63 -19.21 -22.73
N HIS A 107 35.71 -18.33 -23.14
CA HIS A 107 34.54 -18.71 -23.94
C HIS A 107 34.86 -18.89 -25.43
N SER A 108 35.90 -18.20 -25.94
CA SER A 108 36.38 -18.33 -27.32
C SER A 108 37.38 -19.48 -27.53
N ALA A 109 37.96 -20.01 -26.46
CA ALA A 109 39.00 -21.04 -26.50
C ALA A 109 38.45 -22.45 -26.75
N THR A 110 39.19 -23.26 -27.51
CA THR A 110 38.88 -24.67 -27.79
C THR A 110 38.87 -25.52 -26.50
N GLU A 111 37.97 -26.49 -26.40
CA GLU A 111 37.86 -27.38 -25.22
C GLU A 111 39.17 -28.09 -24.84
N ALA A 112 40.01 -28.43 -25.82
CA ALA A 112 41.34 -28.99 -25.60
C ALA A 112 42.24 -28.05 -24.78
N PHE A 113 42.33 -26.76 -25.18
CA PHE A 113 43.11 -25.73 -24.50
C PHE A 113 42.57 -25.44 -23.08
N VAL A 114 41.24 -25.39 -22.93
CA VAL A 114 40.59 -25.23 -21.62
C VAL A 114 40.92 -26.41 -20.69
N SER A 115 40.99 -27.63 -21.23
CA SER A 115 41.33 -28.84 -20.47
C SER A 115 42.80 -28.87 -20.07
N GLN A 116 43.70 -28.48 -20.99
CA GLN A 116 45.15 -28.38 -20.79
C GLN A 116 45.53 -27.32 -19.74
N HIS A 117 44.71 -26.26 -19.58
CA HIS A 117 44.99 -25.12 -18.68
C HIS A 117 43.95 -24.95 -17.56
N ARG A 118 43.30 -26.04 -17.17
CA ARG A 118 42.26 -26.08 -16.13
C ARG A 118 42.69 -25.46 -14.80
N GLU A 119 43.95 -25.64 -14.38
CA GLU A 119 44.45 -25.06 -13.12
C GLU A 119 44.52 -23.53 -13.16
N LEU A 120 44.94 -22.94 -14.29
CA LEU A 120 45.00 -21.49 -14.47
C LEU A 120 43.58 -20.90 -14.44
N LYS A 121 42.65 -21.51 -15.17
CA LYS A 121 41.23 -21.15 -15.14
C LYS A 121 40.66 -21.21 -13.72
N ALA A 122 40.94 -22.27 -12.96
CA ALA A 122 40.48 -22.41 -11.57
C ALA A 122 41.07 -21.35 -10.62
N LYS A 123 42.34 -20.94 -10.81
CA LYS A 123 42.93 -19.81 -10.06
C LYS A 123 42.23 -18.50 -10.36
N ILE A 124 41.95 -18.23 -11.63
CA ILE A 124 41.23 -17.03 -12.09
C ILE A 124 39.78 -17.01 -11.54
N GLU A 125 39.07 -18.14 -11.58
CA GLU A 125 37.73 -18.29 -10.99
C GLU A 125 37.74 -18.06 -9.46
N SER A 126 38.75 -18.57 -8.76
CA SER A 126 38.94 -18.29 -7.32
C SER A 126 39.17 -16.81 -7.03
N ARG A 127 39.92 -16.11 -7.88
CA ARG A 127 40.16 -14.66 -7.79
C ARG A 127 38.92 -13.83 -8.13
N MET A 128 38.14 -14.24 -9.13
CA MET A 128 36.82 -13.68 -9.43
C MET A 128 35.87 -13.77 -8.23
N GLN A 129 35.88 -14.90 -7.52
CA GLN A 129 35.09 -15.06 -6.30
C GLN A 129 35.57 -14.11 -5.19
N SER A 130 36.89 -13.96 -4.98
CA SER A 130 37.46 -13.00 -4.02
C SER A 130 37.08 -11.54 -4.34
N LEU A 131 37.16 -11.12 -5.62
CA LEU A 131 36.69 -9.81 -6.08
C LEU A 131 35.19 -9.63 -5.80
N THR A 132 34.38 -10.65 -6.09
CA THR A 132 32.93 -10.67 -5.85
C THR A 132 32.63 -10.49 -4.35
N ASP A 133 33.29 -11.25 -3.48
CA ASP A 133 33.12 -11.18 -2.03
C ASP A 133 33.54 -9.81 -1.46
N THR A 134 34.60 -9.21 -2.02
CA THR A 134 35.06 -7.85 -1.68
C THR A 134 34.04 -6.78 -2.10
N LEU A 135 33.51 -6.85 -3.32
CA LEU A 135 32.45 -5.96 -3.80
C LEU A 135 31.15 -6.11 -3.00
N MET A 136 30.78 -7.35 -2.65
CA MET A 136 29.65 -7.61 -1.74
C MET A 136 29.92 -7.06 -0.33
N HIS A 137 31.15 -7.10 0.17
CA HIS A 137 31.50 -6.50 1.45
C HIS A 137 31.41 -4.96 1.43
N GLU A 138 31.76 -4.29 0.33
CA GLU A 138 31.55 -2.83 0.19
C GLU A 138 30.07 -2.43 0.15
N LEU A 139 29.20 -3.30 -0.36
CA LEU A 139 27.74 -3.10 -0.34
C LEU A 139 27.09 -3.42 1.02
N ARG A 140 27.77 -4.16 1.91
CA ARG A 140 27.27 -4.45 3.25
C ARG A 140 27.30 -3.20 4.12
N ILE A 141 26.23 -3.02 4.89
CA ILE A 141 26.11 -1.95 5.89
C ILE A 141 27.03 -2.29 7.07
N ASN A 142 28.28 -1.83 7.04
CA ASN A 142 29.16 -1.86 8.19
C ASN A 142 28.75 -0.75 9.18
N PRO A 143 28.53 -1.05 10.47
CA PRO A 143 28.14 -0.04 11.47
C PRO A 143 29.24 0.99 11.73
N ASP A 144 30.51 0.63 11.50
CA ASP A 144 31.67 1.51 11.72
C ASP A 144 32.03 2.38 10.50
N LYS A 145 31.56 2.01 9.30
CA LYS A 145 31.56 2.93 8.15
C LYS A 145 30.36 3.85 8.33
N SER A 146 30.55 5.16 8.19
CA SER A 146 29.44 6.11 8.30
C SER A 146 28.30 5.72 7.35
N ILE A 147 27.06 5.76 7.83
CA ILE A 147 25.83 5.52 6.99
C ILE A 147 25.75 6.54 5.83
N HIS A 148 26.58 7.59 5.85
CA HIS A 148 26.92 8.48 4.74
C HIS A 148 27.78 7.82 3.64
N GLY A 149 27.79 6.49 3.54
CA GLY A 149 28.36 5.77 2.40
C GLY A 149 27.76 6.36 1.11
N ASN A 150 28.62 6.96 0.28
CA ASN A 150 28.17 7.75 -0.86
C ASN A 150 27.21 6.92 -1.73
N PRO A 151 25.97 7.37 -2.03
CA PRO A 151 25.04 6.62 -2.87
C PRO A 151 25.64 6.19 -4.22
N ARG A 152 26.62 6.97 -4.73
CA ARG A 152 27.41 6.63 -5.92
C ARG A 152 28.30 5.39 -5.74
N ALA A 153 28.84 5.15 -4.56
CA ALA A 153 29.67 3.98 -4.25
C ALA A 153 28.84 2.69 -4.22
N ALA A 154 27.67 2.73 -3.56
CA ALA A 154 26.72 1.61 -3.60
C ALA A 154 26.26 1.31 -5.04
N ARG A 155 25.87 2.34 -5.81
CA ARG A 155 25.56 2.21 -7.25
C ARG A 155 26.72 1.58 -8.04
N ARG A 156 27.95 2.09 -7.92
CA ARG A 156 29.14 1.58 -8.65
C ARG A 156 29.37 0.11 -8.33
N ALA A 157 29.38 -0.26 -7.05
CA ALA A 157 29.55 -1.66 -6.63
C ALA A 157 28.43 -2.57 -7.15
N SER A 158 27.17 -2.12 -7.17
CA SER A 158 26.07 -2.91 -7.74
C SER A 158 26.19 -3.10 -9.26
N ILE A 159 26.60 -2.07 -10.01
CA ILE A 159 26.85 -2.17 -11.46
C ILE A 159 27.98 -3.17 -11.75
N LEU A 160 29.08 -3.11 -10.98
CA LEU A 160 30.21 -4.04 -11.12
C LEU A 160 29.81 -5.49 -10.79
N LEU A 161 28.96 -5.72 -9.77
CA LEU A 161 28.43 -7.06 -9.49
C LEU A 161 27.42 -7.54 -10.56
N VAL A 162 26.67 -6.66 -11.21
CA VAL A 162 25.79 -7.02 -12.35
C VAL A 162 26.63 -7.47 -13.55
N ARG A 163 27.75 -6.80 -13.81
CA ARG A 163 28.75 -7.20 -14.83
C ARG A 163 29.35 -8.58 -14.55
N LEU A 164 29.65 -8.91 -13.29
CA LEU A 164 30.11 -10.24 -12.85
C LEU A 164 28.99 -11.32 -12.75
N ASP A 165 27.84 -11.10 -13.39
CA ASP A 165 26.63 -11.95 -13.35
C ASP A 165 26.10 -12.29 -11.94
N LYS A 166 26.33 -11.41 -10.96
CA LYS A 166 25.82 -11.53 -9.57
C LYS A 166 24.64 -10.61 -9.30
N ALA A 167 23.86 -10.28 -10.34
CA ALA A 167 22.77 -9.31 -10.28
C ALA A 167 21.76 -9.56 -9.15
N THR A 168 21.40 -10.83 -8.87
CA THR A 168 20.45 -11.18 -7.78
C THR A 168 21.01 -10.89 -6.39
N GLN A 169 22.28 -11.24 -6.14
CA GLN A 169 22.96 -10.97 -4.87
C GLN A 169 23.20 -9.47 -4.68
N ALA A 170 23.58 -8.78 -5.75
CA ALA A 170 23.71 -7.33 -5.79
C ALA A 170 22.39 -6.61 -5.50
N SER A 171 21.27 -7.09 -6.05
CA SER A 171 19.93 -6.53 -5.81
C SER A 171 19.50 -6.69 -4.35
N ASP A 172 19.71 -7.86 -3.73
CA ASP A 172 19.40 -8.08 -2.32
C ASP A 172 20.24 -7.18 -1.40
N LEU A 173 21.55 -7.09 -1.63
CA LEU A 173 22.44 -6.20 -0.85
C LEU A 173 22.11 -4.72 -1.06
N PHE A 174 21.82 -4.30 -2.30
CA PHE A 174 21.41 -2.94 -2.62
C PHE A 174 20.12 -2.53 -1.92
N LEU A 175 19.09 -3.39 -1.97
CA LEU A 175 17.81 -3.13 -1.30
C LEU A 175 17.97 -3.10 0.23
N LYS A 176 18.78 -3.98 0.82
CA LYS A 176 19.16 -3.92 2.24
C LYS A 176 19.84 -2.59 2.59
N HIS A 177 20.80 -2.14 1.78
CA HIS A 177 21.44 -0.83 1.93
C HIS A 177 20.41 0.30 1.90
N ARG A 178 19.50 0.32 0.92
CA ARG A 178 18.42 1.32 0.84
C ARG A 178 17.49 1.28 2.06
N SER A 179 17.15 0.11 2.62
CA SER A 179 16.42 0.01 3.89
C SER A 179 17.13 0.73 5.04
N ALA A 180 18.46 0.57 5.14
CA ALA A 180 19.24 1.20 6.21
C ALA A 180 19.34 2.72 6.03
N THR A 181 19.53 3.20 4.79
CA THR A 181 19.49 4.63 4.47
C THR A 181 18.13 5.23 4.82
N LEU A 182 17.02 4.62 4.38
CA LEU A 182 15.65 5.06 4.69
C LEU A 182 15.39 5.11 6.21
N LYS A 183 15.75 4.04 6.92
CA LYS A 183 15.61 3.95 8.39
C LYS A 183 16.51 4.95 9.14
N HIS A 184 17.57 5.45 8.51
CA HIS A 184 18.36 6.55 9.05
C HIS A 184 17.66 7.89 8.80
N SER A 185 17.29 8.19 7.55
CA SER A 185 16.61 9.45 7.17
C SER A 185 15.31 9.67 7.96
N LEU A 186 14.47 8.64 8.11
CA LEU A 186 13.23 8.73 8.90
C LEU A 186 13.49 8.99 10.39
N ARG A 187 14.65 8.57 10.94
CA ARG A 187 15.03 8.82 12.34
C ARG A 187 15.56 10.23 12.59
N GLN A 188 15.95 10.97 11.54
CA GLN A 188 16.36 12.38 11.66
C GLN A 188 15.15 13.33 11.74
N ILE A 189 13.96 12.87 11.36
CA ILE A 189 12.72 13.65 11.45
C ILE A 189 12.30 13.71 12.92
N LYS A 190 12.35 14.91 13.49
CA LYS A 190 11.99 15.12 14.89
C LYS A 190 10.47 15.06 15.08
N THR A 191 10.04 14.45 16.17
CA THR A 191 8.65 14.49 16.64
C THR A 191 8.35 15.82 17.34
N GLU A 192 8.37 16.92 16.58
CA GLU A 192 8.07 18.28 17.08
C GLU A 192 6.80 18.83 16.40
N GLY A 193 5.90 19.42 17.18
CA GLY A 193 4.65 20.04 16.68
C GLY A 193 3.46 19.09 16.53
N ALA A 194 2.52 19.46 15.66
CA ALA A 194 1.27 18.73 15.46
C ALA A 194 1.46 17.42 14.68
N VAL A 195 0.79 16.34 15.10
CA VAL A 195 0.92 14.99 14.50
C VAL A 195 0.71 15.01 12.98
N VAL A 196 -0.26 15.79 12.47
CA VAL A 196 -0.52 15.92 11.03
C VAL A 196 0.70 16.41 10.25
N LEU A 197 1.42 17.41 10.77
CA LEU A 197 2.63 17.96 10.15
C LEU A 197 3.78 16.95 10.19
N TYR A 198 3.93 16.23 11.30
CA TYR A 198 4.92 15.17 11.43
C TYR A 198 4.67 14.00 10.45
N ILE A 199 3.41 13.60 10.25
CA ILE A 199 3.06 12.60 9.22
C ILE A 199 3.34 13.13 7.81
N GLN A 200 3.06 14.41 7.52
CA GLN A 200 3.42 15.03 6.22
C GLN A 200 4.94 15.04 5.98
N GLN A 201 5.74 15.35 7.01
CA GLN A 201 7.21 15.27 6.93
C GLN A 201 7.69 13.83 6.68
N LEU A 202 7.16 12.85 7.40
CA LEU A 202 7.43 11.43 7.18
C LEU A 202 7.11 11.01 5.73
N CYS A 203 5.97 11.43 5.20
CA CYS A 203 5.58 11.18 3.80
C CYS A 203 6.57 11.80 2.81
N SER A 204 6.94 13.07 3.02
CA SER A 204 7.87 13.82 2.15
C SER A 204 9.29 13.25 2.08
N VAL A 205 9.65 12.34 2.99
CA VAL A 205 10.91 11.59 2.95
C VAL A 205 10.70 10.17 2.43
N PHE A 206 9.66 9.46 2.88
CA PHE A 206 9.43 8.07 2.53
C PHE A 206 9.10 7.88 1.04
N PHE A 207 8.11 8.59 0.51
CA PHE A 207 7.62 8.37 -0.85
C PHE A 207 8.65 8.80 -1.92
N PRO A 208 9.30 9.99 -1.82
CA PRO A 208 10.38 10.36 -2.74
C PRO A 208 11.59 9.42 -2.68
N PHE A 209 11.94 8.88 -1.50
CA PHE A 209 13.01 7.88 -1.38
C PHE A 209 12.66 6.56 -2.08
N LEU A 210 11.39 6.14 -2.03
CA LEU A 210 10.91 4.94 -2.71
C LEU A 210 10.92 5.12 -4.23
N ILE A 211 10.50 6.29 -4.73
CA ILE A 211 10.57 6.68 -6.14
C ILE A 211 12.03 6.81 -6.62
N GLU A 212 12.94 7.35 -5.81
CA GLU A 212 14.38 7.35 -6.13
C GLU A 212 14.91 5.91 -6.21
N THR A 213 14.48 5.03 -5.30
CA THR A 213 14.93 3.62 -5.28
C THR A 213 14.44 2.86 -6.51
N GLU A 214 13.22 3.10 -6.99
CA GLU A 214 12.71 2.55 -8.25
C GLU A 214 13.65 2.93 -9.40
N LYS A 215 13.92 4.22 -9.59
CA LYS A 215 14.81 4.73 -10.66
C LYS A 215 16.23 4.17 -10.58
N GLU A 216 16.75 3.96 -9.36
CA GLU A 216 18.04 3.29 -9.17
C GLU A 216 17.98 1.81 -9.57
N VAL A 217 16.96 1.07 -9.15
CA VAL A 217 16.80 -0.34 -9.51
C VAL A 217 16.64 -0.51 -11.02
N THR A 218 15.77 0.27 -11.63
CA THR A 218 15.52 0.29 -13.09
C THR A 218 16.78 0.64 -13.89
N ARG A 219 17.67 1.48 -13.34
CA ARG A 219 18.95 1.84 -13.99
C ARG A 219 20.08 0.82 -13.77
N ILE A 220 20.15 0.19 -12.61
CA ILE A 220 21.26 -0.73 -12.24
C ILE A 220 20.97 -2.15 -12.76
N PHE A 221 19.71 -2.57 -12.69
CA PHE A 221 19.27 -3.94 -12.99
C PHE A 221 18.39 -4.01 -14.24
N CYS A 222 18.73 -3.21 -15.27
CA CYS A 222 18.07 -3.20 -16.58
C CYS A 222 17.80 -4.63 -17.08
N ASP A 223 16.59 -4.84 -17.60
CA ASP A 223 16.13 -6.11 -18.18
C ASP A 223 16.12 -7.34 -17.23
N ARG A 224 16.47 -7.17 -15.94
CA ARG A 224 16.43 -8.24 -14.94
C ARG A 224 15.12 -8.21 -14.15
N ILE A 225 14.06 -8.76 -14.75
CA ILE A 225 12.69 -8.86 -14.18
C ILE A 225 12.70 -9.36 -12.71
N VAL A 226 13.57 -10.32 -12.39
CA VAL A 226 13.72 -10.88 -11.03
C VAL A 226 14.15 -9.83 -10.00
N CYS A 227 15.01 -8.89 -10.37
CA CYS A 227 15.47 -7.81 -9.49
C CYS A 227 14.37 -6.75 -9.29
N TYR A 228 13.61 -6.45 -10.35
CA TYR A 228 12.44 -5.56 -10.23
C TYR A 228 11.34 -6.18 -9.35
N ALA A 229 11.09 -7.49 -9.47
CA ALA A 229 10.18 -8.20 -8.58
C ALA A 229 10.67 -8.17 -7.11
N ALA A 230 11.97 -8.30 -6.87
CA ALA A 230 12.56 -8.13 -5.52
C ALA A 230 12.39 -6.70 -4.98
N PHE A 231 12.48 -5.68 -5.84
CA PHE A 231 12.15 -4.30 -5.47
C PHE A 231 10.69 -4.12 -5.07
N VAL A 232 9.72 -4.69 -5.79
CA VAL A 232 8.30 -4.62 -5.42
C VAL A 232 8.03 -5.27 -4.05
N VAL A 233 8.66 -6.41 -3.76
CA VAL A 233 8.63 -7.05 -2.43
C VAL A 233 9.18 -6.13 -1.36
N TRP A 234 10.36 -5.54 -1.62
CA TRP A 234 11.02 -4.62 -0.70
C TRP A 234 10.17 -3.37 -0.43
N ALA A 235 9.60 -2.76 -1.47
CA ALA A 235 8.73 -1.59 -1.37
C ALA A 235 7.52 -1.88 -0.48
N LYS A 236 6.91 -3.06 -0.60
CA LYS A 236 5.81 -3.51 0.28
C LYS A 236 6.27 -3.68 1.73
N LEU A 237 7.43 -4.29 1.95
CA LEU A 237 7.98 -4.46 3.30
C LEU A 237 8.31 -3.12 3.97
N GLU A 238 8.86 -2.15 3.23
CA GLU A 238 9.11 -0.80 3.77
C GLU A 238 7.81 -0.01 3.98
N LEU A 239 6.80 -0.15 3.10
CA LEU A 239 5.48 0.46 3.33
C LEU A 239 4.83 -0.10 4.60
N ASN A 240 4.86 -1.41 4.83
CA ASN A 240 4.29 -2.00 6.05
C ASN A 240 5.04 -1.49 7.30
N ARG A 241 6.36 -1.31 7.23
CA ARG A 241 7.14 -0.68 8.32
C ARG A 241 6.75 0.78 8.54
N PHE A 242 6.59 1.55 7.46
CA PHE A 242 6.14 2.94 7.48
C PHE A 242 4.72 3.06 8.07
N GLY A 243 3.78 2.23 7.62
CA GLY A 243 2.42 2.15 8.17
C GLY A 243 2.41 1.78 9.66
N ASN A 244 3.36 0.95 10.12
CA ASN A 244 3.55 0.70 11.56
C ASN A 244 4.08 1.91 12.34
N TYR A 245 4.93 2.76 11.73
CA TYR A 245 5.31 4.05 12.34
C TYR A 245 4.11 5.00 12.39
N VAL A 246 3.43 5.22 11.26
CA VAL A 246 2.21 6.03 11.19
C VAL A 246 1.20 5.57 12.25
N LYS A 247 0.94 4.26 12.36
CA LYS A 247 -0.01 3.74 13.35
C LYS A 247 0.34 4.12 14.78
N LYS A 248 1.61 3.99 15.17
CA LYS A 248 2.08 4.28 16.54
C LYS A 248 1.97 5.75 16.91
N HIS A 249 2.11 6.66 15.94
CA HIS A 249 2.02 8.11 16.18
C HIS A 249 0.60 8.66 16.01
N VAL A 250 -0.23 8.05 15.16
CA VAL A 250 -1.59 8.53 14.82
C VAL A 250 -2.67 7.93 15.72
N PHE A 251 -2.66 6.63 16.02
CA PHE A 251 -3.70 5.99 16.85
C PHE A 251 -3.34 6.03 18.33
N THR A 252 -3.06 7.23 18.84
CA THR A 252 -2.84 7.50 20.28
C THR A 252 -4.16 7.87 20.97
N PRO A 253 -4.33 7.61 22.29
CA PRO A 253 -5.56 7.95 23.01
C PRO A 253 -5.97 9.43 22.98
N GLN A 254 -5.01 10.32 22.72
CA GLN A 254 -5.20 11.77 22.65
C GLN A 254 -5.59 12.26 21.25
N SER A 255 -5.49 11.42 20.21
CA SER A 255 -5.77 11.83 18.84
C SER A 255 -7.27 11.83 18.55
N THR A 256 -7.77 12.94 18.00
CA THR A 256 -9.16 13.06 17.57
C THR A 256 -9.37 12.38 16.21
N LEU A 257 -10.61 11.97 15.92
CA LEU A 257 -10.94 11.28 14.67
C LEU A 257 -10.54 12.10 13.43
N GLY A 258 -10.83 13.40 13.39
CA GLY A 258 -10.40 14.28 12.31
C GLY A 258 -8.88 14.48 12.17
N VAL A 259 -8.10 14.33 13.24
CA VAL A 259 -6.62 14.29 13.14
C VAL A 259 -6.17 12.98 12.50
N ILE A 260 -6.77 11.87 12.90
CA ILE A 260 -6.50 10.53 12.34
C ILE A 260 -6.87 10.50 10.85
N ALA A 261 -8.07 10.98 10.50
CA ALA A 261 -8.57 11.09 9.14
C ALA A 261 -7.63 11.89 8.23
N LYS A 262 -7.20 13.08 8.67
CA LYS A 262 -6.22 13.91 7.94
C LYS A 262 -4.86 13.22 7.78
N CYS A 263 -4.37 12.52 8.80
CA CYS A 263 -3.12 11.77 8.71
C CYS A 263 -3.22 10.62 7.69
N ILE A 264 -4.28 9.82 7.74
CA ILE A 264 -4.49 8.71 6.80
C ILE A 264 -4.72 9.24 5.38
N GLY A 265 -5.51 10.31 5.21
CA GLY A 265 -5.73 10.97 3.92
C GLY A 265 -4.44 11.48 3.27
N ASN A 266 -3.52 12.06 4.05
CA ASN A 266 -2.19 12.44 3.56
C ASN A 266 -1.41 11.24 3.01
N VAL A 267 -1.38 10.10 3.74
CA VAL A 267 -0.66 8.90 3.29
C VAL A 267 -1.32 8.27 2.06
N ARG A 268 -2.67 8.18 2.03
CA ARG A 268 -3.44 7.71 0.87
C ARG A 268 -3.13 8.51 -0.39
N LYS A 269 -3.04 9.84 -0.28
CA LYS A 269 -2.70 10.74 -1.40
C LYS A 269 -1.35 10.40 -2.02
N GLU A 270 -0.33 10.14 -1.22
CA GLU A 270 1.01 9.78 -1.72
C GLU A 270 1.04 8.36 -2.32
N CYS A 271 0.21 7.42 -1.84
CA CYS A 271 0.02 6.13 -2.50
C CYS A 271 -0.59 6.26 -3.91
N LEU A 272 -1.47 7.23 -4.16
CA LEU A 272 -1.97 7.53 -5.51
C LEU A 272 -0.85 8.03 -6.43
N VAL A 273 0.08 8.84 -5.91
CA VAL A 273 1.27 9.29 -6.67
C VAL A 273 2.19 8.11 -7.06
N LEU A 274 2.28 7.06 -6.24
CA LEU A 274 2.97 5.82 -6.63
C LEU A 274 2.19 5.03 -7.69
N MET A 275 0.86 5.01 -7.61
CA MET A 275 -0.01 4.35 -8.59
C MET A 275 0.14 4.97 -9.99
N ASP A 276 0.23 6.30 -10.09
CA ASP A 276 0.50 7.03 -11.34
C ASP A 276 1.87 6.65 -11.97
N MET A 277 2.82 6.18 -11.15
CA MET A 277 4.13 5.67 -11.61
C MET A 277 4.13 4.16 -11.86
N GLY A 278 2.97 3.50 -11.82
CA GLY A 278 2.82 2.07 -12.06
C GLY A 278 3.07 1.16 -10.85
N LEU A 279 3.16 1.72 -9.64
CA LEU A 279 3.36 0.97 -8.39
C LEU A 279 2.19 1.20 -7.43
N ASP A 280 1.09 0.47 -7.62
CA ASP A 280 -0.04 0.51 -6.68
C ASP A 280 0.32 -0.17 -5.34
N MET A 281 0.32 0.65 -4.28
CA MET A 281 0.60 0.24 -2.91
C MET A 281 -0.61 0.48 -1.98
N SER A 282 -1.74 0.94 -2.51
CA SER A 282 -2.91 1.37 -1.75
C SER A 282 -3.50 0.22 -0.94
N PHE A 283 -3.63 -0.97 -1.56
CA PHE A 283 -4.11 -2.18 -0.90
C PHE A 283 -3.27 -2.59 0.33
N ALA A 284 -1.95 -2.34 0.29
CA ALA A 284 -1.03 -2.68 1.37
C ALA A 284 -1.13 -1.65 2.50
N LEU A 285 -1.33 -0.37 2.18
CA LEU A 285 -1.64 0.67 3.17
C LEU A 285 -2.94 0.34 3.91
N GLU A 286 -4.04 0.11 3.18
CA GLU A 286 -5.36 -0.16 3.77
C GLU A 286 -5.31 -1.38 4.70
N ALA A 287 -4.73 -2.49 4.25
CA ALA A 287 -4.56 -3.69 5.07
C ALA A 287 -3.74 -3.44 6.35
N GLU A 288 -2.71 -2.58 6.28
CA GLU A 288 -1.88 -2.25 7.44
C GLU A 288 -2.62 -1.37 8.46
N VAL A 289 -3.53 -0.47 8.04
CA VAL A 289 -4.25 0.46 8.92
C VAL A 289 -5.64 -0.03 9.36
N ALA A 290 -6.25 -0.99 8.65
CA ALA A 290 -7.65 -1.40 8.79
C ALA A 290 -8.11 -1.62 10.23
N THR A 291 -7.44 -2.52 10.96
CA THR A 291 -7.79 -2.85 12.36
C THR A 291 -7.71 -1.67 13.31
N SER A 292 -6.87 -0.67 13.00
CA SER A 292 -6.73 0.55 13.80
C SER A 292 -7.83 1.57 13.48
N ILE A 293 -8.23 1.68 12.21
CA ILE A 293 -9.38 2.49 11.76
C ILE A 293 -10.68 1.91 12.33
N GLU A 294 -10.94 0.61 12.17
CA GLU A 294 -12.15 -0.04 12.69
C GLU A 294 -12.32 0.15 14.21
N ARG A 295 -11.24 -0.04 14.97
CA ARG A 295 -11.23 0.19 16.41
C ARG A 295 -11.51 1.65 16.75
N CYS A 296 -10.86 2.59 16.06
CA CYS A 296 -11.02 4.03 16.29
C CYS A 296 -12.45 4.52 15.99
N LEU A 297 -13.04 4.05 14.89
CA LEU A 297 -14.43 4.31 14.52
C LEU A 297 -15.40 3.73 15.55
N ARG A 298 -15.19 2.48 16.00
CA ARG A 298 -16.01 1.84 17.04
C ARG A 298 -15.95 2.59 18.36
N GLU A 299 -14.75 2.92 18.84
CA GLU A 299 -14.58 3.70 20.06
C GLU A 299 -15.20 5.10 19.96
N SER A 300 -15.07 5.77 18.81
CA SER A 300 -15.66 7.08 18.57
C SER A 300 -17.19 7.02 18.56
N ARG A 301 -17.77 6.02 17.89
CA ARG A 301 -19.20 5.71 17.91
C ARG A 301 -19.71 5.51 19.34
N ASP A 302 -19.04 4.65 20.10
CA ASP A 302 -19.48 4.26 21.45
C ASP A 302 -19.40 5.46 22.41
N LYS A 303 -18.30 6.23 22.36
CA LYS A 303 -18.15 7.51 23.10
C LYS A 303 -19.26 8.52 22.76
N LEU A 304 -19.64 8.64 21.50
CA LEU A 304 -20.74 9.52 21.08
C LEU A 304 -22.11 9.03 21.56
N ILE A 305 -22.38 7.73 21.45
CA ILE A 305 -23.64 7.11 21.94
C ILE A 305 -23.78 7.30 23.46
N ASP A 306 -22.71 7.15 24.23
CA ASP A 306 -22.75 7.38 25.68
C ASP A 306 -22.91 8.88 26.02
N ALA A 307 -22.26 9.77 25.27
CA ALA A 307 -22.49 11.21 25.41
C ALA A 307 -23.92 11.63 25.01
N ILE A 308 -24.59 10.91 24.10
CA ILE A 308 -26.01 11.10 23.77
C ILE A 308 -26.89 10.65 24.94
N LYS A 309 -26.62 9.47 25.54
CA LYS A 309 -27.35 8.97 26.72
C LYS A 309 -27.28 9.95 27.90
N LEU A 310 -26.11 10.55 28.15
CA LEU A 310 -25.95 11.55 29.21
C LEU A 310 -26.75 12.82 28.92
N ARG A 311 -26.62 13.42 27.73
CA ARG A 311 -27.42 14.61 27.34
C ARG A 311 -28.93 14.34 27.31
N ALA A 312 -29.35 13.09 27.07
CA ALA A 312 -30.75 12.68 27.09
C ALA A 312 -31.36 12.73 28.51
N LEU A 313 -30.57 12.45 29.55
CA LEU A 313 -30.99 12.57 30.95
C LEU A 313 -31.15 14.04 31.40
N GLU A 314 -30.36 14.93 30.80
CA GLU A 314 -30.37 16.37 31.10
C GLU A 314 -31.36 17.17 30.22
N ASP A 315 -32.01 16.54 29.25
CA ASP A 315 -32.87 17.22 28.27
C ASP A 315 -34.17 17.70 28.91
N LYS A 316 -34.32 19.02 28.97
CA LYS A 316 -35.48 19.70 29.58
C LYS A 316 -36.65 19.87 28.62
N TRP A 317 -36.48 19.52 27.33
CA TRP A 317 -37.51 19.69 26.28
C TRP A 317 -38.09 21.11 26.22
N LYS A 318 -37.21 22.12 26.22
CA LYS A 318 -37.56 23.55 26.10
C LYS A 318 -36.89 24.21 24.89
N PRO A 319 -37.51 25.23 24.27
CA PRO A 319 -36.89 26.05 23.23
C PRO A 319 -35.70 26.84 23.79
N ILE A 320 -34.77 27.20 22.91
CA ILE A 320 -33.58 27.98 23.26
C ILE A 320 -33.87 29.47 23.05
N ASN A 321 -33.49 30.32 24.00
CA ASN A 321 -33.45 31.77 23.82
C ASN A 321 -32.01 32.21 23.53
N LEU A 322 -31.78 32.89 22.41
CA LEU A 322 -30.46 33.40 22.00
C LEU A 322 -30.19 34.84 22.45
N ALA A 323 -31.11 35.43 23.23
CA ALA A 323 -31.09 36.73 23.89
C ALA A 323 -30.93 37.98 23.01
N SER A 324 -30.44 37.87 21.78
CA SER A 324 -30.21 39.01 20.88
C SER A 324 -30.20 38.59 19.41
N LYS A 325 -30.55 39.53 18.51
CA LYS A 325 -30.46 39.33 17.05
C LYS A 325 -29.05 38.98 16.58
N ASN A 326 -28.01 39.50 17.26
CA ASN A 326 -26.62 39.16 16.97
C ASN A 326 -26.29 37.71 17.36
N GLY A 327 -26.86 37.19 18.45
CA GLY A 327 -26.75 35.79 18.85
C GLY A 327 -27.45 34.86 17.85
N VAL A 328 -28.61 35.28 17.34
CA VAL A 328 -29.38 34.60 16.30
C VAL A 328 -28.59 34.51 14.99
N GLN A 329 -28.01 35.62 14.53
CA GLN A 329 -27.20 35.64 13.31
C GLN A 329 -26.01 34.68 13.42
N ARG A 330 -25.24 34.75 14.52
CA ARG A 330 -24.13 33.82 14.78
C ARG A 330 -24.59 32.35 14.80
N PHE A 331 -25.72 32.07 15.46
CA PHE A 331 -26.27 30.71 15.50
C PHE A 331 -26.67 30.19 14.10
N VAL A 332 -27.27 31.04 13.27
CA VAL A 332 -27.65 30.70 11.90
C VAL A 332 -26.40 30.45 11.04
N ASP A 333 -25.37 31.28 11.16
CA ASP A 333 -24.15 31.14 10.38
C ASP A 333 -23.33 29.91 10.80
N ASP A 334 -23.14 29.67 12.10
CA ASP A 334 -22.55 28.41 12.64
C ASP A 334 -23.24 27.15 12.07
N MET A 335 -24.56 27.18 11.92
CA MET A 335 -25.35 26.03 11.47
C MET A 335 -25.31 25.87 9.95
N LYS A 336 -25.16 26.97 9.19
CA LYS A 336 -24.87 26.95 7.74
C LYS A 336 -23.49 26.38 7.46
N ASP A 337 -22.47 26.75 8.24
CA ASP A 337 -21.09 26.26 8.09
C ASP A 337 -21.03 24.73 8.25
N ILE A 338 -21.88 24.16 9.11
CA ILE A 338 -22.02 22.71 9.31
C ILE A 338 -22.97 22.07 8.26
N GLY A 339 -23.62 22.88 7.41
CA GLY A 339 -24.39 22.46 6.23
C GLY A 339 -25.91 22.59 6.33
N ILE A 340 -26.47 23.12 7.43
CA ILE A 340 -27.92 23.27 7.64
C ILE A 340 -28.37 24.69 7.31
N SER A 341 -28.73 24.91 6.04
CA SER A 341 -29.28 26.17 5.54
C SER A 341 -30.71 26.46 6.02
N THR A 342 -31.50 25.43 6.31
CA THR A 342 -32.93 25.53 6.68
C THR A 342 -33.19 25.93 8.13
N ILE A 343 -32.14 26.11 8.95
CA ILE A 343 -32.26 26.33 10.39
C ILE A 343 -33.10 27.57 10.75
N ALA A 344 -33.09 28.60 9.91
CA ALA A 344 -33.84 29.84 10.11
C ALA A 344 -35.37 29.61 10.20
N ALA A 345 -35.91 28.58 9.55
CA ALA A 345 -37.33 28.22 9.64
C ALA A 345 -37.75 27.69 11.04
N ASN A 346 -36.79 27.41 11.93
CA ASN A 346 -37.06 27.03 13.31
C ASN A 346 -36.96 28.22 14.29
N ILE A 347 -36.73 29.44 13.79
CA ILE A 347 -36.56 30.65 14.62
C ILE A 347 -37.88 31.44 14.64
N TYR A 348 -38.27 31.92 15.81
CA TYR A 348 -39.49 32.68 16.05
C TYR A 348 -39.26 33.78 17.11
N ASP A 349 -40.18 34.73 17.21
CA ASP A 349 -40.13 35.87 18.15
C ASP A 349 -38.76 36.60 18.16
N GLU A 350 -38.14 36.69 16.98
CA GLU A 350 -36.81 37.24 16.69
C GLU A 350 -35.59 36.65 17.43
N VAL A 351 -35.76 35.94 18.56
CA VAL A 351 -34.66 35.44 19.42
C VAL A 351 -34.81 34.00 19.89
N TRP A 352 -35.92 33.32 19.61
CA TRP A 352 -36.20 31.97 20.08
C TRP A 352 -36.00 30.92 19.00
N VAL A 353 -35.38 29.79 19.35
CA VAL A 353 -35.25 28.60 18.49
C VAL A 353 -36.18 27.51 19.00
N ALA A 354 -37.08 27.06 18.13
CA ALA A 354 -38.06 26.02 18.39
C ALA A 354 -37.49 24.59 18.35
N LEU A 355 -36.29 24.40 18.90
CA LEU A 355 -35.56 23.13 19.04
C LEU A 355 -34.95 23.07 20.45
N THR A 356 -34.64 21.87 20.94
CA THR A 356 -33.93 21.69 22.23
C THR A 356 -32.43 21.97 22.09
N SER A 357 -31.80 22.42 23.18
CA SER A 357 -30.34 22.50 23.28
C SER A 357 -29.67 21.15 23.00
N ASN A 358 -30.29 20.05 23.44
CA ASN A 358 -29.87 18.69 23.13
C ASN A 358 -29.85 18.43 21.61
N THR A 359 -30.96 18.68 20.90
CA THR A 359 -31.08 18.48 19.44
C THR A 359 -30.05 19.30 18.67
N VAL A 360 -29.87 20.57 19.03
CA VAL A 360 -28.88 21.46 18.40
C VAL A 360 -27.45 20.97 18.64
N GLN A 361 -27.09 20.61 19.87
CA GLN A 361 -25.75 20.11 20.18
C GLN A 361 -25.47 18.76 19.51
N PHE A 362 -26.43 17.83 19.53
CA PHE A 362 -26.34 16.56 18.81
C PHE A 362 -26.04 16.81 17.33
N THR A 363 -26.79 17.71 16.70
CA THR A 363 -26.66 18.02 15.27
C THR A 363 -25.25 18.49 14.91
N ARG A 364 -24.68 19.43 15.68
CA ARG A 364 -23.30 19.91 15.46
C ARG A 364 -22.27 18.80 15.63
N VAL A 365 -22.39 18.00 16.69
CA VAL A 365 -21.45 16.91 17.00
C VAL A 365 -21.54 15.78 15.96
N TYR A 366 -22.74 15.40 15.56
CA TYR A 366 -22.97 14.33 14.59
C TYR A 366 -22.47 14.69 13.20
N LEU A 367 -22.73 15.91 12.71
CA LEU A 367 -22.29 16.31 11.37
C LEU A 367 -20.77 16.51 11.28
N ASN A 368 -20.10 16.94 12.36
CA ASN A 368 -18.64 16.94 12.42
C ASN A 368 -18.08 15.50 12.45
N PHE A 369 -18.70 14.60 13.20
CA PHE A 369 -18.33 13.18 13.21
C PHE A 369 -18.53 12.54 11.82
N LEU A 370 -19.62 12.86 11.13
CA LEU A 370 -19.87 12.42 9.75
C LEU A 370 -18.73 12.81 8.80
N GLU A 371 -18.29 14.07 8.80
CA GLU A 371 -17.16 14.53 7.98
C GLU A 371 -15.84 13.80 8.31
N ASP A 372 -15.54 13.63 9.59
CA ASP A 372 -14.33 12.92 10.05
C ASP A 372 -14.36 11.43 9.67
N VAL A 373 -15.53 10.79 9.71
CA VAL A 373 -15.73 9.39 9.31
C VAL A 373 -15.67 9.22 7.79
N LEU A 374 -16.30 10.10 7.02
CA LEU A 374 -16.31 10.02 5.55
C LEU A 374 -14.92 10.23 4.94
N GLN A 375 -14.05 11.04 5.55
CA GLN A 375 -12.64 11.14 5.16
C GLN A 375 -11.85 9.82 5.32
N LEU A 376 -12.31 8.90 6.17
CA LEU A 376 -11.72 7.57 6.35
C LEU A 376 -12.33 6.51 5.42
N TRP A 377 -13.35 6.87 4.63
CA TRP A 377 -14.03 5.93 3.73
C TRP A 377 -13.07 5.22 2.77
N SER A 378 -13.37 3.94 2.55
CA SER A 378 -12.85 3.10 1.46
C SER A 378 -13.89 2.01 1.18
N PRO A 379 -13.83 1.30 0.04
CA PRO A 379 -14.74 0.21 -0.28
C PRO A 379 -14.78 -0.90 0.80
N GLU A 380 -13.64 -1.17 1.44
CA GLU A 380 -13.50 -2.18 2.50
C GLU A 380 -14.28 -1.79 3.77
N PHE A 381 -14.28 -0.51 4.15
CA PHE A 381 -14.98 -0.01 5.35
C PHE A 381 -16.41 0.45 5.06
N ALA A 382 -16.86 0.48 3.81
CA ALA A 382 -18.12 1.11 3.42
C ALA A 382 -19.33 0.61 4.24
N THR A 383 -19.47 -0.70 4.42
CA THR A 383 -20.57 -1.30 5.22
C THR A 383 -20.42 -1.02 6.72
N PHE A 384 -19.20 -0.96 7.24
CA PHE A 384 -18.94 -0.70 8.66
C PHE A 384 -19.17 0.76 9.03
N ILE A 385 -18.70 1.68 8.19
CA ILE A 385 -18.97 3.13 8.30
C ILE A 385 -20.47 3.40 8.24
N ASP A 386 -21.18 2.77 7.30
CA ASP A 386 -22.63 2.91 7.14
C ASP A 386 -23.40 2.54 8.43
N VAL A 387 -23.02 1.43 9.08
CA VAL A 387 -23.56 1.02 10.39
C VAL A 387 -23.17 2.00 11.50
N VAL A 388 -21.91 2.43 11.56
CA VAL A 388 -21.41 3.38 12.56
C VAL A 388 -22.18 4.71 12.53
N LEU A 389 -22.43 5.25 11.34
CA LEU A 389 -23.17 6.51 11.16
C LEU A 389 -24.65 6.36 11.51
N ALA A 390 -25.27 5.23 11.17
CA ALA A 390 -26.65 4.93 11.50
C ALA A 390 -26.86 4.69 13.01
N ASP A 391 -25.94 4.01 13.69
CA ASP A 391 -26.03 3.73 15.13
C ASP A 391 -26.08 5.01 15.97
N VAL A 392 -25.28 6.03 15.63
CA VAL A 392 -25.25 7.31 16.36
C VAL A 392 -26.54 8.11 16.15
N LEU A 393 -27.07 8.17 14.92
CA LEU A 393 -28.39 8.78 14.67
C LEU A 393 -29.52 8.01 15.38
N ARG A 394 -29.50 6.67 15.32
CA ARG A 394 -30.49 5.80 15.97
C ARG A 394 -30.55 6.04 17.48
N ALA A 395 -29.41 6.23 18.13
CA ALA A 395 -29.37 6.55 19.56
C ALA A 395 -30.14 7.84 19.92
N GLN A 396 -30.02 8.89 19.11
CA GLN A 396 -30.74 10.15 19.28
C GLN A 396 -32.24 10.02 18.95
N MET A 397 -32.58 9.29 17.89
CA MET A 397 -33.99 9.05 17.52
C MET A 397 -34.71 8.22 18.60
N VAL A 398 -34.02 7.25 19.23
CA VAL A 398 -34.54 6.47 20.36
C VAL A 398 -34.76 7.33 21.61
N HIS A 399 -33.93 8.34 21.89
CA HIS A 399 -34.21 9.33 22.96
C HIS A 399 -35.50 10.11 22.68
N THR A 400 -35.66 10.57 21.43
CA THR A 400 -36.82 11.34 20.98
C THR A 400 -38.12 10.53 21.07
N ASP A 401 -38.11 9.28 20.58
CA ASP A 401 -39.23 8.34 20.67
C ASP A 401 -39.60 7.99 22.12
N LYS A 402 -38.61 7.70 22.98
CA LYS A 402 -38.84 7.45 24.41
C LYS A 402 -39.44 8.66 25.11
N SER A 403 -38.97 9.86 24.79
CA SER A 403 -39.47 11.11 25.36
C SER A 403 -40.93 11.37 24.94
N LEU A 404 -41.26 11.12 23.66
CA LEU A 404 -42.64 11.20 23.15
C LEU A 404 -43.56 10.19 23.85
N LYS A 405 -43.15 8.93 23.94
CA LYS A 405 -43.91 7.85 24.60
C LYS A 405 -44.06 8.04 26.11
N SER A 406 -43.20 8.84 26.75
CA SER A 406 -43.27 9.08 28.20
C SER A 406 -44.47 9.93 28.64
N GLY A 407 -45.09 10.69 27.73
CA GLY A 407 -46.18 11.63 28.04
C GLY A 407 -45.80 12.81 28.94
N LYS A 408 -44.52 12.95 29.34
CA LYS A 408 -44.04 13.98 30.30
C LYS A 408 -43.86 15.37 29.68
N TYR A 409 -43.82 15.47 28.36
CA TYR A 409 -43.44 16.66 27.61
C TYR A 409 -44.47 16.96 26.52
N ASP A 410 -44.48 18.19 25.99
CA ASP A 410 -45.36 18.53 24.86
C ASP A 410 -45.00 17.70 23.62
N ALA A 411 -45.91 16.80 23.25
CA ALA A 411 -45.77 15.95 22.08
C ALA A 411 -45.56 16.73 20.78
N LYS A 412 -46.16 17.92 20.62
CA LYS A 412 -45.99 18.75 19.42
C LYS A 412 -44.56 19.29 19.31
N PHE A 413 -44.00 19.74 20.43
CA PHE A 413 -42.61 20.18 20.49
C PHE A 413 -41.60 19.03 20.31
N VAL A 414 -41.85 17.87 20.92
CA VAL A 414 -41.01 16.65 20.72
C VAL A 414 -41.02 16.22 19.24
N LEU A 415 -42.20 16.16 18.61
CA LEU A 415 -42.33 15.85 17.18
C LEU A 415 -41.64 16.88 16.28
N LYS A 416 -41.65 18.18 16.60
CA LYS A 416 -40.91 19.19 15.83
C LYS A 416 -39.40 18.92 15.80
N ASN A 417 -38.82 18.48 16.93
CA ASN A 417 -37.42 18.08 16.99
C ASN A 417 -37.16 16.77 16.21
N ALA A 418 -38.06 15.79 16.28
CA ALA A 418 -37.98 14.56 15.50
C ALA A 418 -37.96 14.83 13.98
N VAL A 419 -38.85 15.71 13.51
CA VAL A 419 -38.94 16.11 12.10
C VAL A 419 -37.67 16.85 11.65
N PHE A 420 -37.08 17.71 12.48
CA PHE A 420 -35.80 18.36 12.17
C PHE A 420 -34.64 17.36 12.06
N LEU A 421 -34.57 16.37 12.97
CA LEU A 421 -33.56 15.31 12.91
C LEU A 421 -33.70 14.48 11.61
N GLY A 422 -34.92 14.14 11.19
CA GLY A 422 -35.17 13.42 9.94
C GLY A 422 -34.93 14.25 8.67
N ASN A 423 -35.64 15.37 8.53
CA ASN A 423 -35.71 16.15 7.29
C ASN A 423 -34.62 17.24 7.18
N SER A 424 -33.60 17.22 8.05
CA SER A 424 -32.46 18.13 7.92
C SER A 424 -31.15 17.44 8.28
N VAL A 425 -31.08 16.72 9.40
CA VAL A 425 -29.81 16.07 9.81
C VAL A 425 -29.59 14.75 9.07
N MET A 426 -30.58 13.85 9.07
CA MET A 426 -30.49 12.55 8.39
C MET A 426 -30.45 12.69 6.86
N GLU A 427 -31.22 13.63 6.28
CA GLU A 427 -31.18 13.93 4.85
C GLU A 427 -29.82 14.47 4.39
N LEU A 428 -29.22 15.39 5.16
CA LEU A 428 -27.87 15.88 4.89
C LEU A 428 -26.82 14.77 5.02
N ALA A 429 -27.01 13.85 5.98
CA ALA A 429 -26.13 12.69 6.16
C ALA A 429 -26.21 11.71 4.99
N GLU A 430 -27.42 11.33 4.57
CA GLU A 430 -27.64 10.48 3.39
C GLU A 430 -27.06 11.12 2.13
N LYS A 431 -27.23 12.44 1.94
CA LYS A 431 -26.64 13.16 0.81
C LYS A 431 -25.12 13.10 0.82
N ARG A 432 -24.47 13.40 1.96
CA ARG A 432 -23.00 13.36 2.07
C ARG A 432 -22.44 11.94 1.89
N CYS A 433 -23.14 10.93 2.41
CA CYS A 433 -22.81 9.53 2.13
C CYS A 433 -22.93 9.22 0.63
N LEU A 434 -24.00 9.66 -0.04
CA LEU A 434 -24.17 9.48 -1.49
C LEU A 434 -23.06 10.16 -2.30
N ASP A 435 -22.70 11.40 -1.94
CA ASP A 435 -21.64 12.18 -2.59
C ASP A 435 -20.26 11.51 -2.48
N VAL A 436 -20.00 10.76 -1.40
CA VAL A 436 -18.72 10.03 -1.17
C VAL A 436 -18.74 8.59 -1.68
N TYR A 437 -19.84 7.86 -1.50
CA TYR A 437 -19.94 6.44 -1.87
C TYR A 437 -20.24 6.25 -3.36
N GLY A 438 -20.90 7.23 -4.00
CA GLY A 438 -21.50 7.09 -5.32
C GLY A 438 -22.81 6.30 -5.35
N TYR A 439 -23.31 5.84 -4.19
CA TYR A 439 -24.58 5.11 -4.05
C TYR A 439 -25.25 5.39 -2.69
N PRO A 440 -26.58 5.19 -2.56
CA PRO A 440 -27.31 5.48 -1.32
C PRO A 440 -26.89 4.62 -0.12
N SER A 441 -26.84 5.23 1.06
CA SER A 441 -26.64 4.53 2.33
C SER A 441 -27.79 3.57 2.65
N MET A 442 -27.47 2.28 2.84
CA MET A 442 -28.47 1.26 3.16
C MET A 442 -28.88 1.30 4.63
N SER A 443 -27.97 1.65 5.53
CA SER A 443 -28.23 1.69 6.98
C SER A 443 -28.94 2.96 7.41
N LEU A 444 -28.65 4.11 6.79
CA LEU A 444 -29.44 5.33 6.98
C LEU A 444 -30.81 5.21 6.33
N GLY A 445 -30.92 4.66 5.11
CA GLY A 445 -32.23 4.43 4.47
C GLY A 445 -33.16 3.51 5.27
N LYS A 446 -32.62 2.45 5.89
CA LYS A 446 -33.35 1.62 6.86
C LYS A 446 -33.78 2.43 8.09
N LEU A 447 -32.87 3.21 8.68
CA LEU A 447 -33.17 4.05 9.84
C LEU A 447 -34.23 5.13 9.51
N ARG A 448 -34.23 5.70 8.31
CA ARG A 448 -35.27 6.62 7.83
C ARG A 448 -36.63 5.93 7.81
N SER A 449 -36.70 4.72 7.28
CA SER A 449 -37.94 3.91 7.25
C SER A 449 -38.39 3.51 8.68
N GLU A 450 -37.46 3.17 9.58
CA GLU A 450 -37.74 2.94 11.01
C GLU A 450 -38.32 4.19 11.69
N CYS A 451 -37.87 5.39 11.30
CA CYS A 451 -38.29 6.67 11.86
C CYS A 451 -39.47 7.34 11.15
N GLU A 452 -39.88 6.85 9.98
CA GLU A 452 -40.95 7.42 9.17
C GLU A 452 -42.30 7.55 9.93
N PRO A 453 -42.72 6.60 10.80
CA PRO A 453 -43.91 6.76 11.64
C PRO A 453 -43.83 7.88 12.70
N LEU A 454 -42.63 8.41 12.97
CA LEU A 454 -42.40 9.56 13.86
C LEU A 454 -42.30 10.87 13.07
N ILE A 455 -41.67 10.82 11.89
CA ILE A 455 -41.43 11.99 11.02
C ILE A 455 -42.69 12.34 10.21
N GLY A 456 -43.38 11.34 9.65
CA GLY A 456 -44.50 11.50 8.72
C GLY A 456 -45.83 11.91 9.36
N LYS A 457 -45.95 11.89 10.69
CA LYS A 457 -47.19 12.19 11.43
C LYS A 457 -47.74 13.62 11.27
N ARG A 458 -47.06 14.50 10.52
CA ARG A 458 -47.51 15.89 10.29
C ARG A 458 -48.09 16.18 8.91
N SER A 459 -48.01 15.26 7.94
CA SER A 459 -48.66 15.44 6.63
C SER A 459 -50.19 15.33 6.68
N GLN A 460 -50.77 14.94 7.83
CA GLN A 460 -52.22 14.87 8.05
C GLN A 460 -52.74 15.81 9.17
N GLU A 461 -51.87 16.50 9.91
CA GLU A 461 -52.26 17.43 10.98
C GLU A 461 -51.86 18.89 10.71
N SER A 462 -51.27 19.21 9.56
CA SER A 462 -51.05 20.59 9.10
C SER A 462 -52.34 21.20 8.54
N GLY A 463 -53.34 21.31 9.43
CA GLY A 463 -54.66 21.88 9.17
C GLY A 463 -55.06 22.95 10.17
N PHE A 464 -54.12 23.81 10.60
CA PHE A 464 -54.42 25.05 11.32
C PHE A 464 -53.49 26.18 10.87
N VAL A 465 -54.12 27.35 10.74
CA VAL A 465 -53.58 28.66 10.32
C VAL A 465 -52.54 29.20 11.31
#